data_AF-A0A099ZJF8-F1
#
_entry.id   AF-A0A099ZJF8-F1
#
_cell.length_a   1.000
_cell.length_b   1.000
_cell.length_c   1.000
_cell.angle_alpha   90.00
_cell.angle_beta   90.00
_cell.angle_gamma   90.00
#
_symmetry.space_group_name_H-M   'P 1'
#
loop_
_entity.id
_entity.type
_entity.pdbx_description
1 polymer ?
#
loop_
_entity_poly.entity_id
_entity_poly.type
_entity_poly.pdbx_seq_one_letter_code
_entity_poly.pdbx_strand_id
1 'polypeptide(L)'
;SQRGNVSRRRPQRHQNAHGFRNDKYDTSARQKKINAKLHDGVCQHCKGILEWRVKFSKYKLLSQPKKCVKCLEKAVKDPYHIICRPCACKLGICAKCGKEEEIVI
;
A
#
# COMPACT_ATOMS: atom_id res chain seq x y z
N SER A 1 19.35 -14.01 6.27
CA SER A 1 20.67 -13.90 5.61
C SER A 1 21.02 -12.43 5.41
N GLN A 2 21.89 -11.85 6.25
CA GLN A 2 22.31 -10.45 6.12
C GLN A 2 23.62 -10.37 5.35
N ARG A 3 23.57 -9.91 4.10
CA ARG A 3 24.77 -9.68 3.27
C ARG A 3 25.27 -8.24 3.45
N GLY A 4 26.55 -8.09 3.82
CA GLY A 4 27.38 -6.91 3.53
C GLY A 4 27.33 -5.69 4.45
N ASN A 5 26.34 -5.53 5.33
CA ASN A 5 26.19 -4.32 6.14
C ASN A 5 26.66 -4.42 7.60
N VAL A 6 27.15 -5.59 8.03
CA VAL A 6 27.43 -5.87 9.45
C VAL A 6 28.78 -5.30 9.91
N SER A 7 29.74 -5.10 9.00
CA SER A 7 31.08 -4.59 9.31
C SER A 7 31.29 -3.10 8.99
N ARG A 8 30.32 -2.44 8.36
CA ARG A 8 30.48 -1.06 7.88
C ARG A 8 30.16 -0.07 9.01
N ARG A 9 31.21 0.48 9.65
CA ARG A 9 31.06 1.48 10.73
C ARG A 9 30.79 2.90 10.25
N ARG A 10 31.20 3.23 9.03
CA ARG A 10 31.05 4.57 8.44
C ARG A 10 29.72 4.72 7.70
N PRO A 11 29.08 5.91 7.74
CA PRO A 11 27.89 6.19 6.96
C PRO A 11 28.16 6.10 5.45
N GLN A 12 27.09 6.05 4.67
CA GLN A 12 27.21 6.06 3.21
C GLN A 12 27.87 7.35 2.73
N ARG A 13 28.90 7.24 1.87
CA ARG A 13 29.69 8.38 1.37
C ARG A 13 28.85 9.41 0.64
N HIS A 14 27.88 8.94 -0.15
CA HIS A 14 26.97 9.79 -0.91
C HIS A 14 25.58 9.64 -0.29
N GLN A 15 25.22 10.57 0.59
CA GLN A 15 23.89 10.63 1.18
C GLN A 15 22.98 11.49 0.32
N ASN A 16 21.69 11.15 0.30
CA ASN A 16 20.70 11.99 -0.37
C ASN A 16 20.51 13.28 0.43
N ALA A 17 20.67 14.45 -0.21
CA ALA A 17 20.37 15.74 0.42
C ALA A 17 18.87 15.92 0.72
N HIS A 18 18.02 15.29 -0.09
CA HIS A 18 16.56 15.34 0.06
C HIS A 18 15.96 13.95 -0.10
N GLY A 19 14.87 13.69 0.63
CA GLY A 19 14.09 12.47 0.45
C GLY A 19 13.44 12.38 -0.94
N PHE A 20 13.20 11.16 -1.41
CA PHE A 20 12.43 10.95 -2.65
C PHE A 20 11.02 11.55 -2.51
N ARG A 21 10.61 12.27 -3.56
CA ARG A 21 9.29 12.89 -3.69
C ARG A 21 8.67 12.44 -5.01
N ASN A 22 7.52 11.79 -4.92
CA ASN A 22 6.81 11.26 -6.09
C ASN A 22 6.14 12.35 -6.95
N ASP A 23 5.93 13.54 -6.37
CA ASP A 23 5.28 14.69 -6.99
C ASP A 23 6.28 15.70 -7.57
N LYS A 24 7.59 15.44 -7.45
CA LYS A 24 8.64 16.38 -7.86
C LYS A 24 8.63 16.69 -9.36
N TYR A 25 8.33 15.67 -10.17
CA TYR A 25 8.35 15.77 -11.64
C TYR A 25 7.03 15.31 -12.27
N ASP A 26 6.22 14.51 -11.56
CA ASP A 26 4.90 14.07 -12.01
C ASP A 26 3.83 14.78 -11.19
N THR A 27 3.31 15.88 -11.74
CA THR A 27 2.24 16.68 -11.16
C THR A 27 0.87 16.31 -11.74
N SER A 28 0.76 15.17 -12.43
CA SER A 28 -0.47 14.75 -13.08
C SER A 28 -1.64 14.62 -12.10
N ALA A 29 -2.84 14.86 -12.59
CA ALA A 29 -4.07 14.66 -11.80
C ALA A 29 -4.17 13.22 -11.26
N ARG A 30 -3.61 12.25 -12.00
CA ARG A 30 -3.51 10.85 -11.56
C ARG A 30 -2.61 10.69 -10.35
N GLN A 31 -1.40 11.26 -10.37
CA GLN A 31 -0.49 11.17 -9.24
C GLN A 31 -1.04 11.88 -8.00
N LYS A 32 -1.70 13.04 -8.18
CA LYS A 32 -2.42 13.73 -7.10
C LYS A 32 -3.51 12.87 -6.46
N LYS A 33 -4.32 12.17 -7.28
CA LYS A 33 -5.34 11.22 -6.78
C LYS A 33 -4.74 10.04 -6.03
N ILE A 34 -3.57 9.54 -6.46
CA ILE A 34 -2.87 8.45 -5.76
C ILE A 34 -2.32 8.95 -4.41
N ASN A 35 -1.75 10.15 -4.36
CA ASN A 35 -1.22 10.74 -3.13
C ASN A 35 -2.31 11.05 -2.10
N ALA A 36 -3.50 11.46 -2.55
CA ALA A 36 -4.64 11.72 -1.70
C ALA A 36 -5.43 10.44 -1.31
N LYS A 37 -5.03 9.26 -1.79
CA LYS A 37 -5.76 8.02 -1.54
C LYS A 37 -5.63 7.62 -0.08
N LEU A 38 -6.77 7.58 0.61
CA LEU A 38 -6.87 7.01 1.94
C LEU A 38 -6.97 5.47 1.87
N HIS A 39 -6.24 4.78 2.74
CA HIS A 39 -6.10 3.32 2.78
C HIS A 39 -6.79 2.74 4.02
N ASP A 40 -8.12 2.74 4.01
CA ASP A 40 -8.95 2.24 5.12
C ASP A 40 -9.35 0.78 4.94
N GLY A 41 -9.79 0.15 6.04
CA GLY A 41 -10.23 -1.25 6.01
C GLY A 41 -9.08 -2.25 5.86
N VAL A 42 -7.84 -1.82 6.18
CA VAL A 42 -6.65 -2.65 6.22
C VAL A 42 -5.95 -2.51 7.58
N CYS A 43 -5.20 -3.53 7.98
CA CYS A 43 -4.38 -3.46 9.19
C CYS A 43 -3.22 -2.47 9.03
N GLN A 44 -2.67 -2.00 10.15
CA GLN A 44 -1.59 -1.01 10.17
C GLN A 44 -0.36 -1.44 9.37
N HIS A 45 -0.01 -2.73 9.42
CA HIS A 45 1.09 -3.28 8.61
C HIS A 45 0.83 -3.14 7.11
N CYS A 46 -0.39 -3.50 6.66
CA CYS A 46 -0.78 -3.39 5.27
C CYS A 46 -0.89 -1.93 4.81
N LYS A 47 -1.38 -1.04 5.67
CA LYS A 47 -1.43 0.41 5.43
C LYS A 47 -0.03 0.95 5.12
N GLY A 48 0.96 0.64 5.95
CA GLY A 48 2.35 1.05 5.72
C GLY A 48 2.93 0.55 4.39
N ILE A 49 2.59 -0.67 3.97
CA ILE A 49 3.00 -1.19 2.65
C ILE A 49 2.38 -0.37 1.50
N LEU A 50 1.10 -0.01 1.61
CA LEU A 50 0.40 0.75 0.58
C LEU A 50 0.91 2.20 0.52
N GLU A 51 1.06 2.85 1.68
CA GLU A 51 1.63 4.20 1.79
C GLU A 51 3.07 4.25 1.25
N TRP A 52 3.88 3.23 1.53
CA TRP A 52 5.21 3.11 0.95
C TRP A 52 5.16 3.01 -0.58
N ARG A 53 4.22 2.23 -1.13
CA ARG A 53 4.02 2.14 -2.59
C ARG A 53 3.60 3.49 -3.17
N VAL A 54 2.74 4.24 -2.49
CA VAL A 54 2.36 5.60 -2.90
C VAL A 54 3.60 6.50 -2.89
N LYS A 55 4.31 6.58 -1.76
CA LYS A 55 5.49 7.42 -1.54
C LYS A 55 6.58 7.22 -2.60
N PHE A 56 6.79 5.99 -3.05
CA PHE A 56 7.84 5.64 -4.01
C PHE A 56 7.33 5.42 -5.45
N SER A 57 6.13 5.91 -5.81
CA SER A 57 5.54 5.78 -7.15
C SER A 57 5.40 4.34 -7.66
N LYS A 58 5.23 3.38 -6.74
CA LYS A 58 5.05 1.94 -7.03
C LYS A 58 3.59 1.48 -6.92
N TYR A 59 2.67 2.41 -6.65
CA TYR A 59 1.25 2.14 -6.51
C TYR A 59 0.56 2.03 -7.88
N LYS A 60 -0.08 0.89 -8.14
CA LYS A 60 -0.78 0.62 -9.40
C LYS A 60 -2.28 0.57 -9.18
N LEU A 61 -3.01 1.39 -9.92
CA LEU A 61 -4.47 1.36 -9.95
C LEU A 61 -4.98 0.11 -10.68
N LEU A 62 -6.20 -0.31 -10.35
CA LEU A 62 -6.91 -1.35 -11.08
C LEU A 62 -7.60 -0.71 -12.29
N SER A 63 -7.55 -1.39 -13.44
CA SER A 63 -8.39 -1.06 -14.60
C SER A 63 -9.79 -1.67 -14.47
N GLN A 64 -9.89 -2.84 -13.84
CA GLN A 64 -11.15 -3.57 -13.63
C GLN A 64 -11.23 -4.12 -12.20
N PRO A 65 -12.44 -4.29 -11.64
CA PRO A 65 -12.63 -4.92 -10.33
C PRO A 65 -12.11 -6.36 -10.31
N LYS A 66 -11.47 -6.74 -9.19
CA LYS A 66 -10.98 -8.10 -8.97
C LYS A 66 -12.03 -8.98 -8.26
N LYS A 67 -11.87 -10.29 -8.41
CA LYS A 67 -12.66 -11.30 -7.69
C LYS A 67 -12.30 -11.27 -6.20
N CYS A 68 -13.31 -11.25 -5.34
CA CYS A 68 -13.17 -11.34 -3.90
C CYS A 68 -12.93 -12.79 -3.47
N VAL A 69 -12.02 -13.03 -2.52
CA VAL A 69 -11.77 -14.37 -1.98
C VAL A 69 -12.94 -14.90 -1.13
N LYS A 70 -13.77 -14.01 -0.54
CA LYS A 70 -14.86 -14.40 0.38
C LYS A 70 -16.20 -14.60 -0.32
N CYS A 71 -16.68 -13.62 -1.08
CA CYS A 71 -17.96 -13.73 -1.80
C CYS A 71 -17.80 -14.28 -3.22
N LEU A 72 -16.58 -14.44 -3.73
CA LEU A 72 -16.29 -14.93 -5.09
C LEU A 72 -16.85 -14.06 -6.24
N GLU A 73 -17.41 -12.90 -5.94
CA GLU A 73 -17.86 -11.92 -6.93
C GLU A 73 -16.74 -10.95 -7.33
N LYS A 74 -16.87 -10.32 -8.51
CA LYS A 74 -15.96 -9.25 -8.98
C LYS A 74 -16.25 -7.91 -8.27
N ALA A 75 -16.10 -7.89 -6.95
CA ALA A 75 -16.47 -6.76 -6.09
C ALA A 75 -15.28 -5.95 -5.53
N VAL A 76 -14.03 -6.38 -5.76
CA VAL A 76 -12.85 -5.71 -5.20
C VAL A 76 -12.46 -4.52 -6.08
N LYS A 77 -12.76 -3.31 -5.61
CA LYS A 77 -12.48 -2.05 -6.32
C LYS A 77 -11.16 -1.39 -5.93
N ASP A 78 -10.66 -1.64 -4.72
CA ASP A 78 -9.41 -1.06 -4.25
C ASP A 78 -8.20 -1.90 -4.69
N PRO A 79 -7.13 -1.26 -5.20
CA PRO A 79 -5.91 -1.97 -5.55
C PRO A 79 -5.27 -2.69 -4.37
N TYR A 80 -4.66 -3.84 -4.67
CA TYR A 80 -3.98 -4.72 -3.70
C TYR A 80 -4.88 -5.36 -2.63
N HIS A 81 -6.19 -5.11 -2.63
CA HIS A 81 -7.13 -5.83 -1.79
C HIS A 81 -7.40 -7.21 -2.39
N ILE A 82 -7.67 -8.19 -1.53
CA ILE A 82 -8.07 -9.56 -1.90
C ILE A 82 -9.52 -9.85 -1.49
N ILE A 83 -10.04 -9.06 -0.54
CA ILE A 83 -11.39 -9.17 0.02
C ILE A 83 -12.14 -7.87 -0.28
N CYS A 84 -13.43 -8.00 -0.59
CA CYS A 84 -14.33 -6.88 -0.85
C CYS A 84 -14.57 -6.09 0.44
N ARG A 85 -14.79 -4.77 0.37
CA ARG A 85 -15.10 -3.96 1.58
C ARG A 85 -16.27 -4.52 2.39
N PRO A 86 -17.44 -4.85 1.80
CA PRO A 86 -18.55 -5.45 2.55
C PRO A 86 -18.15 -6.74 3.29
N CYS A 87 -17.35 -7.58 2.64
CA CYS A 87 -16.87 -8.85 3.18
C CYS A 87 -15.92 -8.62 4.36
N ALA A 88 -15.00 -7.66 4.21
CA ALA A 88 -14.03 -7.28 5.24
C ALA A 88 -14.74 -6.68 6.47
N CYS A 89 -15.70 -5.77 6.27
CA CYS A 89 -16.47 -5.16 7.35
C CYS A 89 -17.33 -6.18 8.10
N LYS A 90 -18.03 -7.08 7.40
CA LYS A 90 -18.86 -8.12 8.03
C LYS A 90 -18.05 -9.09 8.89
N LEU A 91 -16.83 -9.39 8.47
CA LEU A 91 -15.96 -10.36 9.16
C LEU A 91 -14.96 -9.70 10.11
N GLY A 92 -14.86 -8.37 10.13
CA GLY A 92 -13.85 -7.67 10.94
C GLY A 92 -12.40 -8.02 10.56
N ILE A 93 -12.12 -8.28 9.27
CA ILE A 93 -10.78 -8.67 8.80
C ILE A 93 -10.15 -7.66 7.84
N CYS A 94 -8.82 -7.63 7.79
CA CYS A 94 -8.09 -6.78 6.85
C CYS A 94 -8.39 -7.13 5.38
N ALA A 95 -8.81 -6.15 4.58
CA ALA A 95 -9.18 -6.36 3.17
C ALA A 95 -8.02 -6.81 2.27
N LYS A 96 -6.76 -6.61 2.71
CA LYS A 96 -5.54 -6.93 1.95
C LYS A 96 -4.91 -8.27 2.33
N CYS A 97 -4.80 -8.59 3.62
CA CYS A 97 -4.17 -9.85 4.06
C CYS A 97 -5.16 -10.87 4.64
N GLY A 98 -6.40 -10.47 4.94
CA GLY A 98 -7.43 -11.37 5.47
C GLY A 98 -7.22 -11.80 6.92
N LYS A 99 -6.27 -11.18 7.64
CA LYS A 99 -6.04 -11.43 9.06
C LYS A 99 -6.96 -10.60 9.95
N GLU A 100 -7.30 -11.15 11.10
CA GLU A 100 -7.93 -10.47 12.24
C GLU A 100 -6.84 -9.72 13.00
N GLU A 101 -6.60 -8.48 12.60
CA GLU A 101 -5.71 -7.52 13.26
C GLU A 101 -6.50 -6.22 13.41
N GLU A 102 -6.05 -5.33 14.30
CA GLU A 102 -6.67 -4.01 14.45
C GLU A 102 -6.74 -3.29 13.10
N ILE A 103 -7.96 -3.10 12.61
CA ILE A 103 -8.23 -2.47 11.33
C ILE A 103 -8.19 -0.96 11.54
N VAL A 104 -7.36 -0.29 10.75
CA VAL A 104 -7.31 1.16 10.76
C VAL A 104 -8.56 1.68 10.07
N ILE A 105 -9.37 2.44 10.81
CA ILE A 105 -10.58 3.12 10.36
C ILE A 105 -10.22 4.47 9.76
#